data_AF-A0A1V4U6V3-F1
#
_entry.id   AF-A0A1V4U6V3-F1
#
_cell.length_a   1.000
_cell.length_b   1.000
_cell.length_c   1.000
_cell.angle_alpha   90.00
_cell.angle_beta   90.00
_cell.angle_gamma   90.00
#
_symmetry.space_group_name_H-M   'P 1'
#
loop_
_entity.id
_entity.type
_entity.pdbx_description
1 polymer ?
#
loop_
_entity_poly.entity_id
_entity_poly.type
_entity_poly.pdbx_seq_one_letter_code
_entity_poly.pdbx_strand_id
1 'polypeptide(L)'
;MRDRAIYRRAAHTYEIITGGKSVADATRILDEERKNYVERRGSAILSAFTGKKIDLKFTAIKPHGRRTDKFTERYWGFDSNVSYDVTIDGKKYHVENLSGKEVPDFALKGKNRDNPDWPVALFCGAVLTQELQYIGHTIINITVPAAVGAILGMDAGEAADKAEDGAFLTRAIPGAGDKAKDVAKLAQRVYAKINEPFPPQ
;
A
#
# COMPACT_ATOMS: atom_id res chain seq x y z
N MET A 1 17.70 9.02 -5.67
CA MET A 1 16.23 8.86 -5.52
C MET A 1 15.87 7.61 -4.71
N ARG A 2 16.33 6.41 -5.12
CA ARG A 2 16.12 5.13 -4.42
C ARG A 2 16.61 5.13 -2.97
N ASP A 3 17.87 5.52 -2.73
CA ASP A 3 18.45 5.43 -1.38
C ASP A 3 17.75 6.36 -0.39
N ARG A 4 17.32 7.53 -0.86
CA ARG A 4 16.50 8.46 -0.06
C ARG A 4 15.16 7.85 0.35
N ALA A 5 14.55 7.04 -0.51
CA ALA A 5 13.28 6.38 -0.20
C ALA A 5 13.44 5.26 0.83
N ILE A 6 14.57 4.54 0.78
CA ILE A 6 14.93 3.50 1.76
C ILE A 6 15.29 4.16 3.10
N TYR A 7 16.19 5.15 3.09
CA TYR A 7 16.65 5.85 4.29
C TYR A 7 15.49 6.47 5.07
N ARG A 8 14.58 7.20 4.41
CA ARG A 8 13.43 7.81 5.07
C ARG A 8 12.55 6.79 5.77
N ARG A 9 12.29 5.65 5.13
CA ARG A 9 11.51 4.56 5.72
C ARG A 9 12.26 3.94 6.89
N ALA A 10 13.57 3.71 6.75
CA ALA A 10 14.36 3.11 7.82
C ALA A 10 14.38 4.00 9.07
N ALA A 11 14.63 5.31 8.90
CA ALA A 11 14.60 6.29 9.98
C ALA A 11 13.22 6.37 10.62
N HIS A 12 12.16 6.47 9.82
CA HIS A 12 10.80 6.57 10.34
C HIS A 12 10.35 5.29 11.06
N THR A 13 10.66 4.12 10.51
CA THR A 13 10.38 2.84 11.17
C THR A 13 11.16 2.71 12.48
N TYR A 14 12.42 3.15 12.52
CA TYR A 14 13.20 3.18 13.75
C TYR A 14 12.53 4.04 14.83
N GLU A 15 12.09 5.26 14.49
CA GLU A 15 11.35 6.15 15.41
C GLU A 15 10.05 5.49 15.90
N ILE A 16 9.28 4.86 15.01
CA ILE A 16 8.04 4.18 15.36
C ILE A 16 8.29 3.04 16.35
N ILE A 17 9.29 2.18 16.08
CA ILE A 17 9.58 1.00 16.91
C ILE A 17 10.18 1.42 18.25
N THR A 18 11.16 2.33 18.26
CA THR A 18 11.77 2.83 19.50
C THR A 18 10.81 3.69 20.34
N GLY A 19 9.79 4.27 19.70
CA GLY A 19 8.63 4.88 20.37
C GLY A 19 7.62 3.88 20.97
N GLY A 20 7.90 2.58 20.93
CA GLY A 20 7.12 1.54 21.60
C GLY A 20 6.06 0.85 20.73
N LYS A 21 6.00 1.14 19.42
CA LYS A 21 5.09 0.42 18.50
C LYS A 21 5.74 -0.83 17.93
N SER A 22 4.91 -1.73 17.40
CA SER A 22 5.39 -2.96 16.78
C SER A 22 5.92 -2.75 15.34
N VAL A 23 6.65 -3.74 14.82
CA VAL A 23 7.05 -3.79 13.39
C VAL A 23 5.81 -3.77 12.48
N ALA A 24 4.74 -4.49 12.86
CA ALA A 24 3.49 -4.51 12.12
C ALA A 24 2.80 -3.13 12.09
N ASP A 25 2.83 -2.39 13.20
CA ASP A 25 2.34 -1.00 13.24
C ASP A 25 3.15 -0.09 12.33
N ALA A 26 4.49 -0.23 12.33
CA ALA A 26 5.35 0.56 11.45
C ALA A 26 5.02 0.32 9.97
N THR A 27 4.88 -0.94 9.55
CA THR A 27 4.42 -1.28 8.20
C THR A 27 3.05 -0.66 7.90
N ARG A 28 2.08 -0.82 8.81
CA ARG A 28 0.72 -0.30 8.60
C ARG A 28 0.71 1.21 8.43
N ILE A 29 1.51 1.93 9.23
CA ILE A 29 1.69 3.38 9.11
C ILE A 29 2.26 3.74 7.74
N LEU A 30 3.30 3.04 7.26
CA LEU A 30 3.88 3.31 5.94
C LEU A 30 2.90 3.05 4.79
N ASP A 31 2.01 2.07 4.92
CA ASP A 31 0.93 1.81 3.95
C ASP A 31 -0.14 2.90 4.00
N GLU A 32 -0.55 3.35 5.20
CA GLU A 32 -1.47 4.48 5.37
C GLU A 32 -0.89 5.78 4.76
N GLU A 33 0.39 6.08 5.00
CA GLU A 33 1.07 7.22 4.38
C GLU A 33 1.08 7.12 2.86
N ARG A 34 1.28 5.91 2.32
CA ARG A 34 1.23 5.66 0.87
C ARG A 34 -0.16 5.91 0.32
N LYS A 35 -1.21 5.40 0.97
CA LYS A 35 -2.61 5.67 0.61
C LYS A 35 -2.88 7.18 0.56
N ASN A 36 -2.55 7.88 1.64
CA ASN A 36 -2.74 9.33 1.75
C ASN A 36 -1.96 10.11 0.68
N TYR A 37 -0.76 9.65 0.34
CA TYR A 37 0.03 10.22 -0.73
C TYR A 37 -0.63 10.02 -2.10
N VAL A 38 -1.12 8.80 -2.39
CA VAL A 38 -1.82 8.48 -3.64
C VAL A 38 -3.12 9.24 -3.77
N GLU A 39 -3.93 9.35 -2.72
CA GLU A 39 -5.13 10.20 -2.71
C GLU A 39 -4.76 11.65 -3.06
N ARG A 40 -3.86 12.27 -2.29
CA ARG A 40 -3.53 13.69 -2.47
C ARG A 40 -2.90 13.98 -3.83
N ARG A 41 -1.90 13.20 -4.24
CA ARG A 41 -1.15 13.45 -5.49
C ARG A 41 -1.92 12.96 -6.70
N GLY A 42 -2.62 11.84 -6.57
CA GLY A 42 -3.48 11.28 -7.58
C GLY A 42 -4.62 12.23 -7.93
N SER A 43 -5.34 12.76 -6.93
CA SER A 43 -6.39 13.75 -7.14
C SER A 43 -5.86 15.03 -7.82
N ALA A 44 -4.67 15.51 -7.45
CA ALA A 44 -4.06 16.66 -8.10
C ALA A 44 -3.72 16.39 -9.59
N ILE A 45 -3.15 15.23 -9.91
CA ILE A 45 -2.81 14.84 -11.29
C ILE A 45 -4.09 14.64 -12.11
N LEU A 46 -5.08 13.94 -11.56
CA LEU A 46 -6.37 13.71 -12.22
C LEU A 46 -7.12 15.02 -12.44
N SER A 47 -7.00 15.98 -11.53
CA SER A 47 -7.58 17.31 -11.74
C SER A 47 -6.96 18.02 -12.94
N ALA A 48 -5.63 18.01 -13.03
CA ALA A 48 -4.92 18.60 -14.17
C ALA A 48 -5.25 17.87 -15.49
N PHE A 49 -5.37 16.55 -15.46
CA PHE A 49 -5.66 15.73 -16.64
C PHE A 49 -7.10 15.89 -17.15
N THR A 50 -8.08 16.00 -16.25
CA THR A 50 -9.51 16.06 -16.60
C THR A 50 -10.04 17.48 -16.80
N GLY A 51 -9.29 18.50 -16.36
CA GLY A 51 -9.77 19.89 -16.32
C GLY A 51 -10.83 20.14 -15.24
N LYS A 52 -11.12 19.15 -14.39
CA LYS A 52 -12.10 19.20 -13.31
C LYS A 52 -11.40 19.26 -11.95
N LYS A 53 -12.05 19.80 -10.93
CA LYS A 53 -11.53 19.71 -9.56
C LYS A 53 -11.90 18.35 -8.97
N ILE A 54 -10.90 17.48 -8.81
CA ILE A 54 -11.04 16.12 -8.28
C ILE A 54 -10.47 16.04 -6.86
N ASP A 55 -11.22 15.42 -5.94
CA ASP A 55 -10.75 15.01 -4.62
C ASP A 55 -11.29 13.60 -4.32
N LEU A 56 -10.42 12.60 -4.16
CA LEU A 56 -10.78 11.20 -4.00
C LEU A 56 -10.24 10.66 -2.68
N LYS A 57 -11.10 9.98 -1.93
CA LYS A 57 -10.78 9.32 -0.66
C LYS A 57 -11.23 7.87 -0.66
N PHE A 58 -10.29 6.95 -0.44
CA PHE A 58 -10.62 5.53 -0.32
C PHE A 58 -11.37 5.29 0.99
N THR A 59 -12.56 4.72 0.90
CA THR A 59 -13.39 4.36 2.06
C THR A 59 -13.22 2.89 2.43
N ALA A 60 -12.85 2.04 1.47
CA ALA A 60 -12.49 0.66 1.71
C ALA A 60 -11.47 0.16 0.68
N ILE A 61 -10.46 -0.58 1.16
CA ILE A 61 -9.54 -1.36 0.34
C ILE A 61 -9.45 -2.73 1.01
N LYS A 62 -10.14 -3.72 0.43
CA LYS A 62 -10.26 -5.06 1.04
C LYS A 62 -10.27 -6.14 -0.06
N PRO A 63 -10.01 -7.40 0.30
CA PRO A 63 -10.14 -8.51 -0.64
C PRO A 63 -11.61 -8.77 -1.03
N HIS A 64 -11.83 -9.76 -1.88
CA HIS A 64 -13.16 -10.29 -2.21
C HIS A 64 -14.08 -9.28 -2.87
N GLY A 65 -13.65 -8.75 -4.01
CA GLY A 65 -14.49 -7.96 -4.91
C GLY A 65 -15.63 -8.79 -5.52
N ARG A 66 -15.38 -10.08 -5.80
CA ARG A 66 -16.35 -11.05 -6.35
C ARG A 66 -16.14 -12.48 -5.85
N ARG A 67 -14.91 -12.86 -5.51
CA ARG A 67 -14.50 -14.19 -5.02
C ARG A 67 -14.49 -14.21 -3.49
N THR A 68 -14.38 -15.41 -2.91
CA THR A 68 -14.36 -15.64 -1.45
C THR A 68 -13.31 -16.67 -1.02
N ASP A 69 -12.34 -16.97 -1.88
CA ASP A 69 -11.31 -17.98 -1.61
C ASP A 69 -10.19 -17.46 -0.68
N LYS A 70 -9.50 -18.37 0.02
CA LYS A 70 -8.42 -18.02 0.97
C LYS A 70 -7.24 -17.30 0.31
N PHE A 71 -6.98 -17.55 -0.98
CA PHE A 71 -5.88 -16.91 -1.66
C PHE A 71 -6.18 -15.42 -1.89
N THR A 72 -7.39 -15.08 -2.33
CA THR A 72 -7.82 -13.69 -2.48
C THR A 72 -8.04 -12.99 -1.15
N GLU A 73 -8.38 -13.72 -0.09
CA GLU A 73 -8.48 -13.16 1.27
C GLU A 73 -7.15 -12.55 1.72
N ARG A 74 -6.04 -13.24 1.47
CA ARG A 74 -4.70 -12.77 1.86
C ARG A 74 -4.13 -11.73 0.89
N TYR A 75 -4.41 -11.86 -0.41
CA TYR A 75 -3.82 -11.05 -1.48
C TYR A 75 -4.91 -10.28 -2.25
N TRP A 76 -5.29 -9.13 -1.68
CA TRP A 76 -6.40 -8.31 -2.18
C TRP A 76 -6.23 -7.84 -3.63
N GLY A 77 -5.00 -7.76 -4.15
CA GLY A 77 -4.71 -7.33 -5.53
C GLY A 77 -5.29 -8.26 -6.60
N PHE A 78 -5.58 -9.52 -6.25
CA PHE A 78 -6.14 -10.50 -7.18
C PHE A 78 -7.66 -10.41 -7.33
N ASP A 79 -8.37 -9.82 -6.36
CA ASP A 79 -9.82 -9.61 -6.42
C ASP A 79 -10.21 -8.45 -5.51
N SER A 80 -9.85 -7.25 -5.94
CA SER A 80 -9.93 -6.06 -5.09
C SER A 80 -11.36 -5.56 -4.94
N ASN A 81 -11.80 -5.42 -3.69
CA ASN A 81 -13.02 -4.74 -3.30
C ASN A 81 -12.64 -3.33 -2.83
N VAL A 82 -12.67 -2.39 -3.77
CA VAL A 82 -12.25 -1.01 -3.51
C VAL A 82 -13.44 -0.08 -3.64
N SER A 83 -13.70 0.68 -2.57
CA SER A 83 -14.73 1.70 -2.51
C SER A 83 -14.11 3.04 -2.14
N TYR A 84 -14.71 4.11 -2.64
CA TYR A 84 -14.19 5.46 -2.42
C TYR A 84 -15.29 6.51 -2.58
N ASP A 85 -15.05 7.65 -1.96
CA ASP A 85 -15.78 8.88 -2.22
C ASP A 85 -14.94 9.74 -3.18
N VAL A 86 -15.59 10.33 -4.18
CA VAL A 86 -14.96 11.29 -5.08
C VAL A 86 -15.81 12.55 -5.20
N THR A 87 -15.18 13.69 -5.03
CA THR A 87 -15.77 15.01 -5.30
C THR A 87 -15.27 15.49 -6.65
N ILE A 88 -16.20 15.84 -7.54
CA ILE A 88 -15.94 16.36 -8.89
C ILE A 88 -16.64 17.72 -8.98
N ASP A 89 -15.87 18.79 -9.14
CA ASP A 89 -16.40 20.17 -9.23
C ASP A 89 -17.36 20.53 -8.07
N GLY A 90 -17.09 20.00 -6.88
CA GLY A 90 -17.89 20.20 -5.66
C GLY A 90 -19.03 19.20 -5.46
N LYS A 91 -19.38 18.39 -6.46
CA LYS A 91 -20.42 17.35 -6.35
C LYS A 91 -19.81 16.02 -5.89
N LYS A 92 -20.41 15.42 -4.87
CA LYS A 92 -19.94 14.17 -4.26
C LYS A 92 -20.56 12.95 -4.92
N TYR A 93 -19.75 11.91 -5.09
CA TYR A 93 -20.12 10.60 -5.60
C TYR A 93 -19.51 9.53 -4.70
N HIS A 94 -20.27 8.47 -4.43
CA HIS A 94 -19.78 7.28 -3.77
C HIS A 94 -19.73 6.14 -4.79
N VAL A 95 -18.58 5.47 -4.88
CA VAL A 95 -18.39 4.28 -5.72
C VAL A 95 -18.12 3.10 -4.80
N GLU A 96 -18.98 2.09 -4.86
CA GLU A 96 -18.90 0.91 -4.01
C GLU A 96 -18.38 -0.30 -4.80
N ASN A 97 -17.25 -0.89 -4.40
CA ASN A 97 -16.67 -2.06 -5.07
C ASN A 97 -16.49 -1.84 -6.59
N LEU A 98 -15.57 -0.94 -6.93
CA LEU A 98 -15.29 -0.46 -8.28
C LEU A 98 -15.35 -1.57 -9.35
N SER A 99 -14.49 -2.57 -9.22
CA SER A 99 -14.29 -3.60 -10.25
C SER A 99 -15.31 -4.73 -10.15
N GLY A 100 -15.83 -5.00 -8.95
CA GLY A 100 -16.78 -6.09 -8.72
C GLY A 100 -18.24 -5.70 -8.98
N LYS A 101 -18.57 -4.40 -8.92
CA LYS A 101 -19.95 -3.89 -8.97
C LYS A 101 -20.12 -2.71 -9.93
N GLU A 102 -19.49 -1.58 -9.65
CA GLU A 102 -19.87 -0.30 -10.31
C GLU A 102 -19.45 -0.22 -11.77
N VAL A 103 -18.26 -0.70 -12.14
CA VAL A 103 -17.85 -0.79 -13.55
C VAL A 103 -18.74 -1.77 -14.33
N PRO A 104 -18.98 -3.02 -13.87
CA PRO A 104 -19.93 -3.92 -14.52
C PRO A 104 -21.34 -3.33 -14.67
N ASP A 105 -21.89 -2.71 -13.62
CA ASP A 105 -23.23 -2.12 -13.65
C ASP A 105 -23.32 -0.96 -14.66
N PHE A 106 -22.30 -0.09 -14.72
CA PHE A 106 -22.24 1.00 -15.69
C PHE A 106 -22.13 0.46 -17.14
N ALA A 107 -21.21 -0.48 -17.36
CA ALA A 107 -20.91 -1.00 -18.69
C ALA A 107 -22.06 -1.85 -19.25
N LEU A 108 -22.59 -2.78 -18.45
CA LEU A 108 -23.53 -3.81 -18.91
C LEU A 108 -24.99 -3.43 -18.68
N LYS A 109 -25.32 -2.72 -17.59
CA LYS A 109 -26.71 -2.40 -17.21
C LYS A 109 -27.08 -0.94 -17.48
N GLY A 110 -26.11 -0.11 -17.88
CA GLY A 110 -26.32 1.31 -18.15
C GLY A 110 -26.60 2.16 -16.91
N LYS A 111 -26.26 1.66 -15.71
CA LYS A 111 -26.40 2.41 -14.46
C LYS A 111 -25.67 3.75 -14.57
N ASN A 112 -26.34 4.86 -14.21
CA ASN A 112 -25.78 6.22 -14.17
C ASN A 112 -25.23 6.74 -15.52
N ARG A 113 -25.67 6.21 -16.68
CA ARG A 113 -25.21 6.67 -18.01
C ARG A 113 -25.66 8.10 -18.36
N ASP A 114 -26.73 8.56 -17.74
CA ASP A 114 -27.27 9.92 -17.85
C ASP A 114 -26.47 10.95 -17.04
N ASN A 115 -25.61 10.51 -16.10
CA ASN A 115 -24.76 11.38 -15.32
C ASN A 115 -23.38 11.57 -15.99
N PRO A 116 -23.05 12.76 -16.52
CA PRO A 116 -21.81 13.00 -17.26
C PRO A 116 -20.53 12.88 -16.41
N ASP A 117 -20.62 13.02 -15.09
CA ASP A 117 -19.46 12.87 -14.18
C ASP A 117 -19.21 11.41 -13.77
N TRP A 118 -20.18 10.51 -13.96
CA TRP A 118 -20.05 9.13 -13.51
C TRP A 118 -18.89 8.38 -14.18
N PRO A 119 -18.67 8.48 -15.51
CA PRO A 119 -17.48 7.91 -16.14
C PRO A 119 -16.17 8.48 -15.57
N VAL A 120 -16.15 9.77 -15.22
CA VAL A 120 -14.98 10.42 -14.59
C VAL A 120 -14.75 9.87 -13.19
N ALA A 121 -15.80 9.67 -12.39
CA ALA A 121 -15.71 9.06 -11.08
C ALA A 121 -15.09 7.65 -11.15
N LEU A 122 -15.61 6.79 -12.05
CA LEU A 122 -15.07 5.45 -12.27
C LEU A 122 -13.62 5.46 -12.75
N PHE A 123 -13.29 6.35 -13.70
CA PHE A 123 -11.93 6.50 -14.21
C PHE A 123 -10.95 6.92 -13.11
N CYS A 124 -11.29 7.92 -12.31
CA CYS A 124 -10.45 8.39 -11.21
C CYS A 124 -10.13 7.26 -10.22
N GLY A 125 -11.15 6.51 -9.82
CA GLY A 125 -10.94 5.36 -8.95
C GLY A 125 -10.12 4.25 -9.58
N ALA A 126 -10.32 3.97 -10.88
CA ALA A 126 -9.55 2.94 -11.58
C ALA A 126 -8.06 3.26 -11.59
N VAL A 127 -7.69 4.50 -11.92
CA VAL A 127 -6.29 4.95 -11.95
C VAL A 127 -5.66 4.87 -10.56
N LEU A 128 -6.32 5.40 -9.53
CA LEU A 128 -5.72 5.42 -8.19
C LEU A 128 -5.71 4.05 -7.52
N THR A 129 -6.72 3.21 -7.79
CA THR A 129 -6.72 1.82 -7.32
C THR A 129 -5.57 1.04 -7.94
N GLN A 130 -5.35 1.21 -9.24
CA GLN A 130 -4.25 0.54 -9.94
C GLN A 130 -2.87 0.94 -9.40
N GLU A 131 -2.66 2.23 -9.08
CA GLU A 131 -1.43 2.71 -8.43
C GLU A 131 -1.19 2.04 -7.06
N LEU A 132 -2.26 1.74 -6.31
CA LEU A 132 -2.16 0.99 -5.05
C LEU A 132 -1.99 -0.51 -5.26
N GLN A 133 -2.50 -1.09 -6.34
CA GLN A 133 -2.29 -2.51 -6.65
C GLN A 133 -0.84 -2.80 -7.07
N TYR A 134 -0.22 -1.89 -7.84
CA TYR A 134 1.16 -2.07 -8.31
C TYR A 134 2.19 -2.06 -7.18
N ILE A 135 1.92 -1.45 -6.02
CA ILE A 135 2.88 -1.43 -4.90
C ILE A 135 3.27 -2.83 -4.41
N GLY A 136 2.46 -3.86 -4.70
CA GLY A 136 2.81 -5.26 -4.44
C GLY A 136 4.14 -5.72 -5.07
N HIS A 137 4.63 -5.05 -6.11
CA HIS A 137 5.95 -5.31 -6.69
C HIS A 137 7.09 -4.51 -6.01
N THR A 138 6.78 -3.46 -5.24
CA THR A 138 7.74 -2.63 -4.53
C THR A 138 7.53 -2.75 -3.03
N ILE A 139 7.95 -3.91 -2.52
CA ILE A 139 7.74 -4.37 -1.14
C ILE A 139 8.60 -3.67 -0.07
N ILE A 140 9.12 -2.46 -0.34
CA ILE A 140 10.00 -1.74 0.60
C ILE A 140 9.28 -1.29 1.87
N ASN A 141 7.95 -1.18 1.84
CA ASN A 141 7.15 -0.98 3.05
C ASN A 141 7.10 -2.23 3.94
N ILE A 142 7.53 -3.40 3.46
CA ILE A 142 7.66 -4.64 4.24
C ILE A 142 9.13 -4.92 4.57
N THR A 143 10.01 -4.88 3.56
CA THR A 143 11.42 -5.27 3.72
C THR A 143 12.20 -4.30 4.60
N VAL A 144 11.88 -3.00 4.57
CA VAL A 144 12.55 -2.00 5.43
C VAL A 144 12.15 -2.15 6.89
N PRO A 145 10.86 -2.23 7.27
CA PRO A 145 10.48 -2.54 8.65
C PRO A 145 11.07 -3.86 9.17
N ALA A 146 11.09 -4.92 8.36
CA ALA A 146 11.71 -6.18 8.75
C ALA A 146 13.21 -6.01 9.05
N ALA A 147 13.96 -5.29 8.20
CA ALA A 147 15.38 -5.00 8.42
C ALA A 147 15.63 -4.22 9.72
N VAL A 148 14.85 -3.17 9.96
CA VAL A 148 14.99 -2.34 11.16
C VAL A 148 14.64 -3.14 12.41
N GLY A 149 13.53 -3.90 12.40
CA GLY A 149 13.16 -4.78 13.50
C GLY A 149 14.24 -5.80 13.84
N ALA A 150 14.85 -6.40 12.81
CA ALA A 150 15.93 -7.37 12.99
C ALA A 150 17.21 -6.76 13.56
N ILE A 151 17.59 -5.55 13.13
CA ILE A 151 18.73 -4.81 13.70
C ILE A 151 18.47 -4.43 15.16
N LEU A 152 17.21 -4.15 15.52
CA LEU A 152 16.80 -3.86 16.90
C LEU A 152 16.67 -5.11 17.79
N GLY A 153 17.15 -6.27 17.31
CA GLY A 153 17.28 -7.50 18.11
C GLY A 153 16.17 -8.52 17.92
N MET A 154 15.20 -8.30 17.03
CA MET A 154 14.20 -9.31 16.68
C MET A 154 14.82 -10.41 15.80
N ASP A 155 14.31 -11.64 15.90
CA ASP A 155 14.64 -12.68 14.92
C ASP A 155 14.25 -12.23 13.51
N ALA A 156 15.09 -12.53 12.52
CA ALA A 156 14.86 -12.07 11.14
C ALA A 156 13.63 -12.69 10.48
N GLY A 157 13.25 -13.92 10.86
CA GLY A 157 12.00 -14.55 10.41
C GLY A 157 10.79 -13.88 11.05
N GLU A 158 10.82 -13.71 12.37
CA GLU A 158 9.75 -13.04 13.10
C GLU A 158 9.51 -11.60 12.62
N ALA A 159 10.59 -10.84 12.38
CA ALA A 159 10.49 -9.47 11.86
C ALA A 159 9.87 -9.42 10.47
N ALA A 160 10.18 -10.40 9.61
CA ALA A 160 9.59 -10.51 8.28
C ALA A 160 8.09 -10.84 8.34
N ASP A 161 7.70 -11.82 9.15
CA ASP A 161 6.29 -12.23 9.30
C ASP A 161 5.44 -11.07 9.84
N LYS A 162 5.91 -10.41 10.92
CA LYS A 162 5.23 -9.23 11.49
C LYS A 162 5.15 -8.07 10.50
N ALA A 163 6.22 -7.84 9.71
CA ALA A 163 6.20 -6.80 8.71
C ALA A 163 5.21 -7.11 7.59
N GLU A 164 5.11 -8.36 7.13
CA GLU A 164 4.13 -8.75 6.11
C GLU A 164 2.70 -8.66 6.64
N ASP A 165 2.45 -9.05 7.89
CA ASP A 165 1.12 -9.00 8.50
C ASP A 165 0.60 -7.57 8.71
N GLY A 166 1.49 -6.60 8.94
CA GLY A 166 1.13 -5.19 9.00
C GLY A 166 0.78 -4.56 7.64
N ALA A 167 1.13 -5.19 6.52
CA ALA A 167 1.02 -4.60 5.18
C ALA A 167 -0.35 -4.85 4.54
N PHE A 168 -1.34 -4.02 4.81
CA PHE A 168 -2.65 -4.16 4.18
C PHE A 168 -2.68 -3.75 2.70
N LEU A 169 -1.77 -2.87 2.25
CA LEU A 169 -1.63 -2.49 0.84
C LEU A 169 -0.48 -3.22 0.18
N THR A 170 0.70 -3.16 0.79
CA THR A 170 1.93 -3.67 0.17
C THR A 170 1.91 -5.19 -0.02
N ARG A 171 1.12 -5.92 0.77
CA ARG A 171 0.83 -7.35 0.57
C ARG A 171 -0.31 -7.57 -0.46
N ALA A 172 -0.34 -6.82 -1.55
CA ALA A 172 -1.34 -6.99 -2.60
C ALA A 172 -1.21 -8.32 -3.35
N ILE A 173 0.02 -8.85 -3.43
CA ILE A 173 0.38 -10.09 -4.14
C ILE A 173 1.36 -10.94 -3.28
N PRO A 174 1.50 -12.25 -3.54
CA PRO A 174 2.43 -13.10 -2.78
C PRO A 174 3.90 -12.78 -3.08
N GLY A 175 4.77 -13.17 -2.14
CA GLY A 175 6.22 -13.18 -2.33
C GLY A 175 7.01 -12.17 -1.47
N ALA A 176 6.34 -11.36 -0.67
CA ALA A 176 7.01 -10.36 0.16
C ALA A 176 7.80 -10.96 1.34
N GLY A 177 7.24 -11.95 2.05
CA GLY A 177 7.82 -12.51 3.28
C GLY A 177 9.22 -13.10 3.11
N ASP A 178 9.42 -13.96 2.10
CA ASP A 178 10.74 -14.56 1.84
C ASP A 178 11.80 -13.47 1.59
N LYS A 179 11.45 -12.44 0.82
CA LYS A 179 12.34 -11.32 0.53
C LYS A 179 12.58 -10.44 1.75
N ALA A 180 11.58 -10.25 2.60
CA ALA A 180 11.73 -9.53 3.85
C ALA A 180 12.68 -10.25 4.80
N LYS A 181 12.58 -11.59 4.88
CA LYS A 181 13.48 -12.43 5.68
C LYS A 181 14.92 -12.38 5.17
N ASP A 182 15.12 -12.47 3.86
CA ASP A 182 16.46 -12.35 3.24
C ASP A 182 17.11 -11.00 3.56
N VAL A 183 16.33 -9.92 3.43
CA VAL A 183 16.77 -8.54 3.70
C VAL A 183 17.06 -8.35 5.20
N ALA A 184 16.21 -8.87 6.09
CA ALA A 184 16.42 -8.80 7.53
C ALA A 184 17.70 -9.51 7.98
N LYS A 185 17.96 -10.73 7.47
CA LYS A 185 19.22 -11.46 7.72
C LYS A 185 20.42 -10.70 7.20
N LEU A 186 20.34 -10.12 6.00
CA LEU A 186 21.42 -9.32 5.44
C LEU A 186 21.70 -8.09 6.30
N ALA A 187 20.65 -7.41 6.76
CA ALA A 187 20.75 -6.23 7.60
C ALA A 187 21.48 -6.52 8.92
N GLN A 188 21.14 -7.63 9.60
CA GLN A 188 21.86 -8.08 10.80
C GLN A 188 23.34 -8.37 10.53
N ARG A 189 23.66 -9.08 9.42
CA ARG A 189 25.07 -9.36 9.06
C ARG A 189 25.86 -8.09 8.80
N VAL A 190 25.28 -7.13 8.08
CA VAL A 190 25.91 -5.84 7.80
C VAL A 190 26.11 -5.04 9.09
N TYR A 191 25.09 -5.01 9.96
CA TYR A 191 25.16 -4.31 11.23
C TYR A 191 26.23 -4.91 12.17
N ALA A 192 26.32 -6.23 12.25
CA ALA A 192 27.37 -6.90 13.01
C ALA A 192 28.76 -6.50 12.50
N LYS A 193 29.00 -6.61 11.19
CA LYS A 193 30.30 -6.27 10.58
C LYS A 193 30.73 -4.82 10.76
N ILE A 194 29.79 -3.87 10.69
CA ILE A 194 30.12 -2.44 10.85
C ILE A 194 30.48 -2.11 12.30
N ASN A 195 30.02 -2.91 13.27
CA ASN A 195 30.34 -2.76 14.68
C ASN A 195 31.53 -3.63 15.13
N GLU A 196 32.13 -4.41 14.24
CA GLU A 196 33.39 -5.12 14.53
C GLU A 196 34.55 -4.11 14.60
N PRO A 197 35.45 -4.21 15.59
CA PRO A 197 36.67 -3.40 15.63
C PRO A 197 37.50 -3.60 14.36
N PHE A 198 38.03 -2.51 13.81
CA PHE A 198 39.01 -2.57 12.72
C PHE A 198 40.36 -2.00 13.20
N PRO A 199 41.46 -2.77 13.13
CA PRO A 199 41.56 -4.14 12.62
C PRO A 199 40.92 -5.19 13.55
N PRO A 200 40.54 -6.39 13.04
CA PRO A 200 40.04 -7.49 13.87
C PRO A 200 41.11 -7.91 14.89
N GLN A 201 40.71 -8.19 16.13
CA GLN A 201 41.59 -8.76 17.17
C GLN A 201 41.88 -10.24 16.91
#